data_AF-A0A2S8FAP0-F1
#
_entry.id   AF-A0A2S8FAP0-F1
#
_cell.length_a   1.000
_cell.length_b   1.000
_cell.length_c   1.000
_cell.angle_alpha   90.00
_cell.angle_beta   90.00
_cell.angle_gamma   90.00
#
_symmetry.space_group_name_H-M   'P 1'
#
loop_
_entity.id
_entity.type
_entity.pdbx_description
1 polymer ?
#
loop_
_entity_poly.entity_id
_entity_poly.type
_entity_poly.pdbx_seq_one_letter_code
_entity_poly.pdbx_strand_id
1 'polypeptide(L)'
;MIRITCPCCGVGINAEERLIGQTVRCPKCLSITKVVRPKRDDDDLAPVIEPSYETKVYDDDRPQPTDCPKCSKVIPAQQYLCKGCGWHTKLEAYFEDLTEEALAKDTEPKTKMERWFNEQLHELVTHTEFLIAAGLFTAFLGFVAIVVGRIFFGPLLGTIVGLILAAGMAFGWLVLMRRFGALKDPKRDERLHRERMDQRAKVARDPGRGRGAITRPIRVSSSSAEPSPRISLPDEEYNVDDIDLFSDGPVKPRKSSSSDATTSSPQHASSPSGSQKPSKTGDDDWLNDLL
;
A
#
# COMPACT_ATOMS: atom_id res chain seq x y z
N MET A 1 -25.73 -34.56 -21.40
CA MET A 1 -26.77 -34.99 -20.42
C MET A 1 -27.04 -33.83 -19.46
N ILE A 2 -28.30 -33.46 -19.27
CA ILE A 2 -28.70 -32.31 -18.44
C ILE A 2 -29.25 -32.83 -17.11
N ARG A 3 -28.82 -32.22 -16.00
CA ARG A 3 -29.39 -32.48 -14.67
C ARG A 3 -30.47 -31.44 -14.38
N ILE A 4 -31.69 -31.88 -14.15
CA ILE A 4 -32.81 -31.02 -13.72
C ILE A 4 -33.32 -31.50 -12.36
N THR A 5 -33.75 -30.58 -11.51
CA THR A 5 -34.32 -30.90 -10.20
C THR A 5 -35.84 -30.89 -10.28
N CYS A 6 -36.47 -31.93 -9.71
CA CYS A 6 -37.93 -31.96 -9.63
C CYS A 6 -38.43 -30.91 -8.63
N PRO A 7 -39.35 -30.01 -9.01
CA PRO A 7 -39.82 -28.94 -8.11
C PRO A 7 -40.66 -29.46 -6.94
N CYS A 8 -41.21 -30.67 -7.04
CA CYS A 8 -42.06 -31.23 -6.00
C CYS A 8 -41.25 -32.01 -4.94
N CYS A 9 -40.29 -32.84 -5.35
CA CYS A 9 -39.53 -33.70 -4.43
C CYS A 9 -38.01 -33.41 -4.35
N GLY A 10 -37.51 -32.44 -5.11
CA GLY A 10 -36.11 -32.04 -5.12
C GLY A 10 -35.14 -33.03 -5.78
N VAL A 11 -35.61 -34.18 -6.27
CA VAL A 11 -34.72 -35.22 -6.82
C VAL A 11 -34.19 -34.82 -8.19
N GLY A 12 -32.88 -35.01 -8.37
CA GLY A 12 -32.19 -34.80 -9.64
C GLY A 12 -32.59 -35.86 -10.67
N ILE A 13 -33.07 -35.42 -11.81
CA ILE A 13 -33.43 -36.24 -12.98
C ILE A 13 -32.37 -35.97 -14.04
N ASN A 14 -31.75 -37.03 -14.56
CA ASN A 14 -30.86 -36.93 -15.70
C ASN A 14 -31.70 -37.06 -16.97
N ALA A 15 -31.79 -35.97 -17.75
CA ALA A 15 -32.49 -35.95 -19.03
C ALA A 15 -31.49 -35.83 -20.18
N GLU A 16 -31.79 -36.52 -21.29
CA GLU A 16 -31.04 -36.34 -22.53
C GLU A 16 -31.37 -34.99 -23.18
N GLU A 17 -30.41 -34.41 -23.90
CA GLU A 17 -30.56 -33.09 -24.53
C GLU A 17 -31.67 -33.04 -25.60
N ARG A 18 -32.05 -34.18 -26.19
CA ARG A 18 -33.19 -34.27 -27.12
C ARG A 18 -34.55 -33.98 -26.46
N LEU A 19 -34.62 -34.00 -25.13
CA LEU A 19 -35.84 -33.75 -24.36
C LEU A 19 -35.99 -32.28 -23.92
N ILE A 20 -35.08 -31.39 -24.34
CA ILE A 20 -35.19 -29.95 -24.04
C ILE A 20 -36.50 -29.41 -24.63
N GLY A 21 -37.30 -28.74 -23.79
CA GLY A 21 -38.63 -28.24 -24.16
C GLY A 21 -39.76 -29.26 -24.03
N GLN A 22 -39.46 -30.55 -23.81
CA GLN A 22 -40.46 -31.57 -23.53
C GLN A 22 -40.71 -31.73 -22.02
N THR A 23 -41.86 -32.31 -21.68
CA THR A 23 -42.25 -32.60 -20.29
C THR A 23 -41.91 -34.04 -19.93
N VAL A 24 -41.19 -34.24 -18.83
CA VAL A 24 -40.81 -35.56 -18.32
C VAL A 24 -41.45 -35.76 -16.95
N ARG A 25 -41.86 -37.00 -16.62
CA ARG A 25 -42.41 -37.32 -15.30
C ARG A 25 -41.30 -37.68 -14.33
N CYS A 26 -41.38 -37.14 -13.11
CA CYS A 26 -40.47 -37.52 -12.05
C CYS A 26 -40.67 -39.01 -11.67
N PRO A 27 -39.62 -39.83 -11.56
CA PRO A 27 -39.75 -41.24 -11.21
C PRO A 27 -40.22 -41.48 -9.78
N LYS A 28 -40.08 -40.49 -8.88
CA LYS A 28 -40.46 -40.62 -7.47
C LYS A 28 -41.88 -40.14 -7.16
N CYS A 29 -42.26 -38.95 -7.62
CA CYS A 29 -43.56 -38.35 -7.30
C CYS A 29 -44.51 -38.22 -8.51
N LEU A 30 -44.10 -38.69 -9.69
CA LEU A 30 -44.87 -38.64 -10.95
C LEU A 30 -45.27 -37.23 -11.42
N SER A 31 -44.80 -36.17 -10.75
CA SER A 31 -45.07 -34.79 -11.17
C SER A 31 -44.40 -34.46 -12.51
N ILE A 32 -45.12 -33.73 -13.35
CA ILE A 32 -44.67 -33.33 -14.68
C ILE A 32 -43.67 -32.17 -14.55
N THR A 33 -42.44 -32.35 -15.02
CA THR A 33 -41.37 -31.32 -14.98
C THR A 33 -40.92 -30.99 -16.40
N LYS A 34 -40.81 -29.71 -16.74
CA LYS A 34 -40.31 -29.25 -18.05
C LYS A 34 -38.78 -29.24 -18.03
N VAL A 35 -38.15 -29.82 -19.06
CA VAL A 35 -36.68 -29.76 -19.20
C VAL A 35 -36.31 -28.39 -19.77
N VAL A 36 -35.79 -27.51 -18.93
CA VAL A 36 -35.26 -26.20 -19.34
C VAL A 36 -33.76 -26.35 -19.61
N ARG A 37 -33.28 -25.72 -20.69
CA ARG A 37 -31.86 -25.67 -20.98
C ARG A 37 -31.18 -24.88 -19.86
N PRO A 38 -30.15 -25.43 -19.18
CA PRO A 38 -29.39 -24.64 -18.21
C PRO A 38 -28.82 -23.42 -18.94
N LYS A 39 -29.09 -22.23 -18.40
CA LYS A 39 -28.48 -20.98 -18.86
C LYS A 39 -26.97 -21.20 -18.85
N ARG A 40 -26.28 -20.95 -19.96
CA ARG A 40 -24.82 -21.01 -19.96
C ARG A 40 -24.35 -19.84 -19.11
N ASP A 41 -23.35 -20.05 -18.26
CA ASP A 41 -22.80 -19.01 -17.39
C ASP A 41 -22.22 -17.82 -18.18
N ASP A 42 -22.07 -17.95 -19.51
CA ASP A 42 -21.69 -16.88 -20.44
C ASP A 42 -22.81 -15.85 -20.71
N ASP A 43 -24.07 -16.18 -20.42
CA ASP A 43 -25.25 -15.31 -20.69
C ASP A 43 -25.65 -14.44 -19.47
N ASP A 44 -24.96 -14.55 -18.34
CA ASP A 44 -25.11 -13.68 -17.15
C ASP A 44 -23.91 -12.72 -16.96
N LEU A 45 -23.04 -12.60 -17.96
CA LEU A 45 -22.19 -11.42 -18.06
C LEU A 45 -23.12 -10.24 -18.36
N ALA A 46 -23.29 -9.35 -17.37
CA ALA A 46 -23.97 -8.07 -17.56
C ALA A 46 -23.45 -7.46 -18.87
N PRO A 47 -24.33 -6.94 -19.75
CA PRO A 47 -23.87 -6.25 -20.95
C PRO A 47 -22.84 -5.24 -20.48
N VAL A 48 -21.67 -5.22 -21.14
CA VAL A 48 -20.65 -4.20 -20.91
C VAL A 48 -21.32 -2.87 -21.22
N ILE A 49 -21.88 -2.25 -20.19
CA ILE A 49 -22.31 -0.87 -20.21
C ILE A 49 -20.99 -0.13 -20.36
N GLU A 50 -20.64 0.24 -21.59
CA GLU A 50 -19.69 1.32 -21.79
C GLU A 50 -20.22 2.47 -20.94
N PRO A 51 -19.50 2.90 -19.88
CA PRO A 51 -19.94 4.04 -19.12
C PRO A 51 -19.94 5.22 -20.08
N SER A 52 -21.11 5.57 -20.59
CA SER A 52 -21.34 6.82 -21.28
C SER A 52 -21.27 7.89 -20.20
N TYR A 53 -20.04 8.31 -19.88
CA TYR A 53 -19.78 9.58 -19.25
C TYR A 53 -20.16 10.69 -20.24
N GLU A 54 -21.46 10.82 -20.51
CA GLU A 54 -22.01 12.13 -20.84
C GLU A 54 -21.84 12.95 -19.57
N THR A 55 -20.74 13.71 -19.52
CA THR A 55 -20.59 14.84 -18.62
C THR A 55 -21.76 15.76 -18.89
N LYS A 56 -22.86 15.58 -18.13
CA LYS A 56 -23.89 16.60 -17.96
C LYS A 56 -23.17 17.81 -17.38
N VAL A 57 -22.84 18.75 -18.25
CA VAL A 57 -22.43 20.09 -17.84
C VAL A 57 -23.69 20.71 -17.26
N TYR A 58 -23.86 20.61 -15.94
CA TYR A 58 -24.89 21.35 -15.25
C TYR A 58 -24.48 22.83 -15.37
N ASP A 59 -25.25 23.62 -16.12
CA ASP A 59 -25.03 25.07 -16.29
C ASP A 59 -25.13 25.87 -14.96
N ASP A 60 -25.46 25.21 -13.85
CA ASP A 60 -25.45 25.76 -12.49
C ASP A 60 -24.08 25.70 -11.78
N ASP A 61 -23.05 25.08 -12.38
CA ASP A 61 -21.69 24.99 -11.81
C ASP A 61 -20.87 26.29 -11.99
N ARG A 62 -21.47 27.47 -11.82
CA ARG A 62 -20.65 28.67 -11.58
C ARG A 62 -20.11 28.56 -10.15
N PRO A 63 -18.79 28.38 -9.97
CA PRO A 63 -18.23 28.18 -8.64
C PRO A 63 -18.55 29.41 -7.79
N GLN A 64 -19.40 29.24 -6.78
CA GLN A 64 -19.69 30.30 -5.84
C GLN A 64 -18.47 30.56 -4.96
N PRO A 65 -18.20 31.81 -4.56
CA PRO A 65 -17.15 32.09 -3.58
C PRO A 65 -17.43 31.28 -2.31
N THR A 66 -16.44 30.54 -1.84
CA THR A 66 -16.56 29.63 -0.69
C THR A 66 -15.59 30.07 0.40
N ASP A 67 -16.01 30.02 1.66
CA ASP A 67 -15.13 30.37 2.77
C ASP A 67 -14.14 29.24 3.09
N CYS A 68 -12.88 29.59 3.34
CA CYS A 68 -11.88 28.61 3.73
C CYS A 68 -12.17 28.06 5.14
N PRO A 69 -12.25 26.74 5.35
CA PRO A 69 -12.55 26.15 6.66
C PRO A 69 -11.43 26.37 7.69
N LYS A 70 -10.18 26.55 7.24
CA LYS A 70 -9.04 26.75 8.16
C LYS A 70 -8.88 28.18 8.67
N CYS A 71 -9.22 29.18 7.86
CA CYS A 71 -8.95 30.57 8.20
C CYS A 71 -10.11 31.53 7.93
N SER A 72 -11.28 31.01 7.54
CA SER A 72 -12.52 31.77 7.27
C SER A 72 -12.39 32.87 6.21
N LYS A 73 -11.30 32.91 5.44
CA LYS A 73 -11.13 33.86 4.33
C LYS A 73 -11.88 33.35 3.10
N VAL A 74 -12.64 34.25 2.47
CA VAL A 74 -13.38 33.99 1.23
C VAL A 74 -12.40 33.62 0.12
N ILE A 75 -12.62 32.46 -0.50
CA ILE A 75 -11.90 32.01 -1.69
C ILE A 75 -12.71 32.47 -2.91
N PRO A 76 -12.14 33.29 -3.81
CA PRO A 76 -12.88 33.79 -4.95
C PRO A 76 -13.27 32.65 -5.90
N ALA A 77 -14.40 32.84 -6.57
CA ALA A 77 -14.86 31.96 -7.65
C ALA A 77 -13.70 31.63 -8.60
N GLN A 78 -13.51 30.34 -8.93
CA GLN A 78 -12.45 29.78 -9.79
C GLN A 78 -11.07 29.57 -9.16
N GLN A 79 -10.82 29.95 -7.90
CA GLN A 79 -9.57 29.62 -7.21
C GLN A 79 -9.79 28.45 -6.24
N TYR A 80 -8.89 27.45 -6.26
CA TYR A 80 -8.94 26.30 -5.36
C TYR A 80 -8.02 26.45 -4.14
N LEU A 81 -7.13 27.45 -4.15
CA LEU A 81 -6.12 27.66 -3.11
C LEU A 81 -6.43 28.91 -2.29
N CYS A 82 -6.55 28.74 -0.98
CA CYS A 82 -6.67 29.87 -0.06
C CYS A 82 -5.32 30.60 0.05
N LYS A 83 -5.27 31.86 -0.38
CA LYS A 83 -4.07 32.71 -0.29
C LYS A 83 -3.61 32.99 1.15
N GLY A 84 -4.48 32.83 2.13
CA GLY A 84 -4.15 33.12 3.53
C GLY A 84 -3.40 32.00 4.25
N CYS A 85 -3.81 30.75 4.05
CA CYS A 85 -3.29 29.59 4.79
C CYS A 85 -2.74 28.47 3.89
N GLY A 86 -2.83 28.62 2.56
CA GLY A 86 -2.37 27.61 1.60
C GLY A 86 -3.28 26.37 1.49
N TRP A 87 -4.46 26.38 2.09
CA TRP A 87 -5.41 25.26 2.03
C TRP A 87 -6.03 25.11 0.63
N HIS A 88 -6.20 23.86 0.15
CA HIS A 88 -6.63 23.55 -1.22
C HIS A 88 -7.92 22.71 -1.24
N THR A 89 -9.05 23.33 -1.62
CA THR A 89 -10.39 22.70 -1.59
C THR A 89 -10.46 21.38 -2.34
N LYS A 90 -9.94 21.34 -3.57
CA LYS A 90 -10.06 20.16 -4.45
C LYS A 90 -9.17 18.98 -4.04
N LEU A 91 -8.06 19.25 -3.35
CA LEU A 91 -7.14 18.18 -2.94
C LEU A 91 -7.67 17.48 -1.71
N GLU A 92 -8.27 18.22 -0.77
CA GLU A 92 -8.85 17.61 0.44
C GLU A 92 -10.03 16.72 0.11
N ALA A 93 -10.94 17.15 -0.77
CA ALA A 93 -12.03 16.27 -1.25
C ALA A 93 -11.48 14.97 -1.89
N TYR A 94 -10.39 15.06 -2.65
CA TYR A 94 -9.75 13.89 -3.24
C TYR A 94 -9.07 13.00 -2.19
N PHE A 95 -8.51 13.58 -1.12
CA PHE A 95 -7.93 12.84 -0.01
C PHE A 95 -9.00 12.20 0.87
N GLU A 96 -10.12 12.88 1.11
CA GLU A 96 -11.28 12.33 1.84
C GLU A 96 -11.86 11.12 1.08
N ASP A 97 -12.10 11.25 -0.23
CA ASP A 97 -12.56 10.15 -1.08
C ASP A 97 -11.56 8.99 -1.09
N LEU A 98 -10.25 9.27 -1.21
CA LEU A 98 -9.22 8.23 -1.13
C LEU A 98 -9.17 7.57 0.24
N THR A 99 -9.36 8.31 1.33
CA THR A 99 -9.36 7.72 2.68
C THR A 99 -10.60 6.87 2.90
N GLU A 100 -11.78 7.32 2.52
CA GLU A 100 -13.02 6.57 2.72
C GLU A 100 -13.10 5.36 1.79
N GLU A 101 -12.77 5.54 0.50
CA GLU A 101 -12.86 4.46 -0.48
C GLU A 101 -11.69 3.48 -0.37
N ALA A 102 -10.49 3.90 0.04
CA ALA A 102 -9.39 2.97 0.29
C ALA A 102 -9.47 2.28 1.67
N LEU A 103 -9.98 2.93 2.73
CA LEU A 103 -10.23 2.22 4.00
C LEU A 103 -11.43 1.28 3.91
N ALA A 104 -12.50 1.66 3.22
CA ALA A 104 -13.69 0.80 3.13
C ALA A 104 -13.47 -0.42 2.21
N LYS A 105 -12.47 -0.37 1.32
CA LYS A 105 -12.16 -1.45 0.37
C LYS A 105 -11.08 -2.41 0.86
N ASP A 106 -10.51 -2.17 2.04
CA ASP A 106 -9.83 -3.23 2.78
C ASP A 106 -10.89 -4.26 3.21
N THR A 107 -10.96 -5.29 2.38
CA THR A 107 -11.88 -6.41 2.42
C THR A 107 -12.16 -6.88 3.84
N GLU A 108 -13.43 -6.86 4.25
CA GLU A 108 -13.87 -7.55 5.46
C GLU A 108 -13.30 -8.99 5.45
N PRO A 109 -12.62 -9.43 6.53
CA PRO A 109 -11.96 -10.72 6.55
C PRO A 109 -13.02 -11.81 6.35
N LYS A 110 -12.89 -12.58 5.27
CA LYS A 110 -13.87 -13.62 4.90
C LYS A 110 -13.87 -14.77 5.89
N THR A 111 -12.79 -14.93 6.66
CA THR A 111 -12.63 -16.03 7.61
C THR A 111 -12.26 -15.55 9.01
N LYS A 112 -12.73 -16.28 10.04
CA LYS A 112 -12.34 -16.03 11.45
C LYS A 112 -10.82 -16.10 11.66
N MET A 113 -10.13 -16.92 10.86
CA MET A 113 -8.68 -17.05 10.94
C MET A 113 -7.98 -15.81 10.40
N GLU A 114 -8.44 -15.23 9.29
CA GLU A 114 -7.93 -13.95 8.78
C GLU A 114 -8.15 -12.81 9.78
N ARG A 115 -9.33 -12.74 10.41
CA ARG A 115 -9.59 -11.72 11.44
C ARG A 115 -8.61 -11.84 12.60
N TRP A 116 -8.42 -13.06 13.13
CA TRP A 116 -7.46 -13.33 14.19
C TRP A 116 -6.01 -13.02 13.76
N PHE A 117 -5.63 -13.36 12.52
CA PHE A 117 -4.30 -13.06 11.99
C PHE A 117 -4.06 -11.56 11.83
N ASN A 118 -5.06 -10.80 11.39
CA ASN A 118 -4.98 -9.35 11.27
C ASN A 118 -4.87 -8.68 12.65
N GLU A 119 -5.62 -9.17 13.63
CA GLU A 119 -5.54 -8.71 15.02
C GLU A 119 -4.13 -8.94 15.60
N GLN A 120 -3.57 -10.14 15.41
CA GLN A 120 -2.22 -10.46 15.85
C GLN A 120 -1.14 -9.70 15.06
N LEU A 121 -1.33 -9.46 13.76
CA LEU A 121 -0.41 -8.64 12.94
C LEU A 121 -0.41 -7.17 13.38
N HIS A 122 -1.57 -6.63 13.76
CA HIS A 122 -1.69 -5.28 14.29
C HIS A 122 -1.14 -5.14 15.72
N GLU A 123 -1.09 -6.22 16.48
CA GLU A 123 -0.51 -6.23 17.82
C GLU A 123 1.03 -6.46 17.79
N LEU A 124 1.54 -7.24 16.83
CA LEU A 124 2.98 -7.45 16.58
C LEU A 124 3.65 -6.35 15.71
N VAL A 125 3.17 -5.11 15.76
CA VAL A 125 3.53 -4.01 14.82
C VAL A 125 5.02 -3.63 14.81
N THR A 126 5.83 -4.08 15.77
CA THR A 126 7.29 -4.03 15.59
C THR A 126 7.72 -5.17 14.68
N HIS A 127 7.86 -4.87 13.38
CA HIS A 127 8.45 -5.75 12.36
C HIS A 127 9.70 -6.54 12.84
N THR A 128 10.48 -5.94 13.75
CA THR A 128 11.60 -6.58 14.45
C THR A 128 11.20 -7.76 15.33
N GLU A 129 10.11 -7.68 16.09
CA GLU A 129 9.65 -8.76 16.97
C GLU A 129 9.14 -9.95 16.16
N PHE A 130 8.43 -9.70 15.06
CA PHE A 130 8.04 -10.76 14.13
C PHE A 130 9.28 -11.47 13.55
N LEU A 131 10.31 -10.72 13.13
CA LEU A 131 11.57 -11.31 12.63
C LEU A 131 12.29 -12.14 13.70
N ILE A 132 12.29 -11.68 14.96
CA ILE A 132 12.89 -12.41 16.07
C ILE A 132 12.11 -13.70 16.34
N ALA A 133 10.77 -13.64 16.46
CA ALA A 133 9.92 -14.79 16.70
C ALA A 133 10.05 -15.84 15.59
N ALA A 134 10.02 -15.40 14.33
CA ALA A 134 10.29 -16.23 13.15
C ALA A 134 11.67 -16.90 13.18
N GLY A 135 12.70 -16.13 13.54
CA GLY A 135 14.07 -16.63 13.67
C GLY A 135 14.18 -17.69 14.75
N LEU A 136 13.59 -17.46 15.92
CA LEU A 136 13.54 -18.42 17.03
C LEU A 136 12.80 -19.70 16.64
N PHE A 137 11.66 -19.58 15.94
CA PHE A 137 10.91 -20.73 15.47
C PHE A 137 11.71 -21.58 14.47
N THR A 138 12.39 -20.94 13.51
CA THR A 138 13.24 -21.63 12.53
C THR A 138 14.43 -22.32 13.21
N ALA A 139 15.05 -21.67 14.20
CA ALA A 139 16.14 -22.24 14.99
C ALA A 139 15.66 -23.46 15.80
N PHE A 140 14.46 -23.37 16.40
CA PHE A 140 13.84 -24.48 17.12
C PHE A 140 13.58 -25.68 16.19
N LEU A 141 12.99 -25.46 15.01
CA LEU A 141 12.79 -26.53 14.03
C LEU A 141 14.12 -27.15 13.55
N GLY A 142 15.16 -26.34 13.38
CA GLY A 142 16.51 -26.82 13.08
C GLY A 142 17.06 -27.73 14.19
N PHE A 143 16.87 -27.35 15.45
CA PHE A 143 17.27 -28.18 16.60
C PHE A 143 16.51 -29.51 16.64
N VAL A 144 15.19 -29.48 16.45
CA VAL A 144 14.36 -30.70 16.39
C VAL A 144 14.84 -31.62 15.26
N ALA A 145 15.16 -31.08 14.08
CA ALA A 145 15.70 -31.88 12.98
C ALA A 145 17.03 -32.56 13.32
N ILE A 146 17.92 -31.90 14.08
CA ILE A 146 19.18 -32.49 14.56
C ILE A 146 18.90 -33.61 15.56
N VAL A 147 17.99 -33.42 16.52
CA VAL A 147 17.62 -34.45 17.50
C VAL A 147 17.04 -35.67 16.81
N VAL A 148 16.09 -35.48 15.89
CA VAL A 148 15.49 -36.56 15.09
C VAL A 148 16.56 -37.26 14.26
N GLY A 149 17.44 -36.51 13.58
CA GLY A 149 18.56 -37.08 12.83
C GLY A 149 19.45 -37.97 13.69
N ARG A 150 19.79 -37.54 14.92
CA ARG A 150 20.59 -38.32 15.87
C ARG A 150 19.89 -39.61 16.32
N ILE A 151 18.58 -39.60 16.50
CA ILE A 151 17.79 -40.78 16.90
C ILE A 151 17.79 -41.84 15.78
N PHE A 152 17.61 -41.43 14.52
CA PHE A 152 17.45 -42.38 13.40
C PHE A 152 18.76 -42.85 12.77
N PHE A 153 19.77 -41.97 12.65
CA PHE A 153 21.00 -42.25 11.89
C PHE A 153 22.26 -42.38 12.78
N GLY A 154 22.07 -42.34 14.10
CA GLY A 154 23.15 -42.40 15.07
C GLY A 154 23.88 -41.07 15.29
N PRO A 155 24.84 -41.01 16.23
CA PRO A 155 25.37 -39.75 16.75
C PRO A 155 26.19 -38.92 15.74
N LEU A 156 26.91 -39.58 14.83
CA LEU A 156 27.82 -38.93 13.88
C LEU A 156 27.15 -38.66 12.52
N LEU A 157 26.47 -39.63 11.93
CA LEU A 157 25.73 -39.39 10.68
C LEU A 157 24.50 -38.52 10.91
N GLY A 158 23.80 -38.71 12.03
CA GLY A 158 22.59 -37.96 12.35
C GLY A 158 22.81 -36.46 12.54
N THR A 159 23.97 -36.04 13.08
CA THR A 159 24.30 -34.61 13.18
C THR A 159 24.58 -33.99 11.83
N ILE A 160 25.31 -34.68 10.95
CA ILE A 160 25.63 -34.17 9.61
C ILE A 160 24.34 -34.00 8.81
N VAL A 161 23.47 -35.01 8.78
CA VAL A 161 22.18 -34.95 8.09
C VAL A 161 21.27 -33.87 8.71
N GLY A 162 21.22 -33.79 10.03
CA GLY A 162 20.45 -32.78 10.75
C GLY A 162 20.91 -31.35 10.44
N LEU A 163 22.22 -31.10 10.37
CA LEU A 163 22.77 -29.79 10.03
C LEU A 163 22.48 -29.39 8.57
N ILE A 164 22.54 -30.33 7.64
CA ILE A 164 22.19 -30.08 6.23
C ILE A 164 20.70 -29.69 6.11
N LEU A 165 19.81 -30.41 6.80
CA LEU A 165 18.37 -30.10 6.82
C LEU A 165 18.09 -28.75 7.50
N ALA A 166 18.73 -28.46 8.63
CA ALA A 166 18.60 -27.19 9.32
C ALA A 166 19.08 -26.01 8.44
N ALA A 167 20.22 -26.17 7.76
CA ALA A 167 20.73 -25.17 6.82
C ALA A 167 19.77 -24.97 5.62
N GLY A 168 19.20 -26.06 5.08
CA GLY A 168 18.20 -26.00 4.03
C GLY A 168 16.92 -25.27 4.47
N MET A 169 16.42 -25.54 5.68
CA MET A 169 15.27 -24.83 6.26
C MET A 169 15.57 -23.34 6.49
N ALA A 170 16.74 -23.01 7.03
CA ALA A 170 17.15 -21.62 7.23
C ALA A 170 17.25 -20.88 5.89
N PHE A 171 17.80 -21.52 4.85
CA PHE A 171 17.88 -20.94 3.51
C PHE A 171 16.48 -20.77 2.88
N GLY A 172 15.62 -21.77 2.98
CA GLY A 172 14.23 -21.71 2.51
C GLY A 172 13.45 -20.60 3.20
N TRP A 173 13.60 -20.47 4.52
CA TRP A 173 13.04 -19.37 5.31
C TRP A 173 13.53 -18.01 4.81
N LEU A 174 14.83 -17.86 4.57
CA LEU A 174 15.42 -16.61 4.08
C LEU A 174 14.89 -16.23 2.69
N VAL A 175 14.72 -17.21 1.78
CA VAL A 175 14.09 -17.00 0.47
C VAL A 175 12.63 -16.59 0.61
N LEU A 176 11.89 -17.24 1.51
CA LEU A 176 10.48 -16.93 1.79
C LEU A 176 10.33 -15.49 2.31
N MET A 177 11.16 -15.10 3.28
CA MET A 177 11.14 -13.76 3.86
C MET A 177 11.58 -12.67 2.88
N ARG A 178 12.46 -13.00 1.92
CA ARG A 178 12.76 -12.11 0.79
C ARG A 178 11.59 -11.97 -0.17
N ARG A 179 10.85 -13.06 -0.43
CA ARG A 179 9.69 -13.04 -1.33
C ARG A 179 8.52 -12.25 -0.76
N PHE A 180 8.28 -12.34 0.55
CA PHE A 180 7.26 -11.55 1.24
C PHE A 180 7.67 -10.09 1.47
N GLY A 181 8.90 -9.69 1.10
CA GLY A 181 9.38 -8.32 1.28
C GLY A 181 9.64 -7.93 2.74
N ALA A 182 9.56 -8.88 3.68
CA ALA A 182 9.87 -8.68 5.09
C ALA A 182 11.36 -8.45 5.33
N LEU A 183 12.24 -9.12 4.57
CA LEU A 183 13.64 -8.69 4.56
C LEU A 183 13.80 -7.49 3.63
N LYS A 184 14.23 -6.37 4.22
CA LYS A 184 14.67 -5.19 3.48
C LYS A 184 15.81 -5.62 2.54
N ASP A 185 15.52 -5.71 1.24
CA ASP A 185 16.52 -6.07 0.26
C ASP A 185 17.61 -4.98 0.29
N PRO A 186 18.85 -5.29 0.68
CA PRO A 186 19.91 -4.28 0.78
C PRO A 186 20.18 -3.60 -0.57
N LYS A 187 19.86 -4.27 -1.68
CA LYS A 187 19.96 -3.69 -3.03
C LYS A 187 18.73 -2.87 -3.44
N ARG A 188 17.62 -2.91 -2.69
CA ARG A 188 16.44 -2.10 -3.00
C ARG A 188 16.69 -0.63 -2.68
N ASP A 189 17.32 -0.34 -1.54
CA ASP A 189 17.70 1.03 -1.19
C ASP A 189 18.72 1.59 -2.20
N GLU A 190 19.67 0.76 -2.65
CA GLU A 190 20.64 1.14 -3.69
C GLU A 190 19.98 1.37 -5.06
N ARG A 191 19.00 0.54 -5.44
CA ARG A 191 18.19 0.72 -6.66
C ARG A 191 17.35 1.98 -6.60
N LEU A 192 16.66 2.22 -5.49
CA LEU A 192 15.88 3.45 -5.25
C LEU A 192 16.76 4.70 -5.27
N HIS A 193 17.97 4.61 -4.70
CA HIS A 193 18.92 5.71 -4.73
C HIS A 193 19.41 5.98 -6.15
N ARG A 194 19.71 4.93 -6.92
CA ARG A 194 20.09 5.04 -8.34
C ARG A 194 18.96 5.63 -9.19
N GLU A 195 17.72 5.20 -8.96
CA GLU A 195 16.53 5.74 -9.65
C GLU A 195 16.29 7.22 -9.32
N ARG A 196 16.47 7.64 -8.05
CA ARG A 196 16.38 9.06 -7.67
C ARG A 196 17.46 9.90 -8.35
N MET A 197 18.69 9.38 -8.45
CA MET A 197 19.77 10.07 -9.17
C MET A 197 19.47 10.16 -10.68
N ASP A 198 18.95 9.10 -11.28
CA ASP A 198 18.54 9.08 -12.69
C ASP A 198 17.38 10.05 -12.97
N GLN A 199 16.40 10.14 -12.06
CA GLN A 199 15.32 11.13 -12.14
C GLN A 199 15.87 12.55 -12.04
N ARG A 200 16.77 12.82 -11.10
CA ARG A 200 17.43 14.14 -10.98
C ARG A 200 18.22 14.49 -12.24
N ALA A 201 18.94 13.52 -12.80
CA ALA A 201 19.70 13.71 -14.04
C ALA A 201 18.80 13.97 -15.26
N LYS A 202 17.62 13.34 -15.32
CA LYS A 202 16.62 13.59 -16.38
C LYS A 202 15.99 14.98 -16.24
N VAL A 203 15.66 15.41 -15.03
CA VAL A 203 15.12 16.76 -14.77
C VAL A 203 16.16 17.85 -15.07
N ALA A 204 17.43 17.61 -14.75
CA ALA A 204 18.51 18.55 -15.04
C ALA A 204 18.82 18.69 -16.54
N ARG A 205 18.52 17.68 -17.37
CA ARG A 205 18.76 17.72 -18.82
C ARG A 205 17.70 18.48 -19.62
N ASP A 206 16.49 18.63 -19.09
CA ASP A 206 15.37 19.30 -19.76
C ASP A 206 14.58 20.19 -18.77
N PRO A 207 15.16 21.30 -18.28
CA PRO A 207 14.44 22.22 -17.39
C PRO A 207 13.25 22.93 -18.06
N GLY A 208 13.09 22.84 -19.39
CA GLY A 208 12.09 23.61 -20.15
C GLY A 208 10.95 22.83 -20.81
N ARG A 209 10.92 21.49 -20.76
CA ARG A 209 10.01 20.70 -21.63
C ARG A 209 8.79 20.06 -20.95
N GLY A 210 8.52 20.43 -19.70
CA GLY A 210 7.55 19.74 -18.84
C GLY A 210 6.29 20.52 -18.45
N ARG A 211 5.80 21.46 -19.26
CA ARG A 211 4.47 22.09 -19.01
C ARG A 211 3.76 22.64 -20.25
N GLY A 212 4.02 22.07 -21.42
CA GLY A 212 3.39 22.48 -22.67
C GLY A 212 2.79 21.30 -23.43
N ALA A 213 1.50 21.42 -23.74
CA ALA A 213 0.79 20.76 -24.84
C ALA A 213 0.28 19.31 -24.65
N ILE A 214 -1.00 19.22 -24.26
CA ILE A 214 -2.01 18.62 -25.15
C ILE A 214 -3.16 19.61 -25.31
N THR A 215 -2.96 20.64 -26.14
CA THR A 215 -4.05 21.40 -26.76
C THR A 215 -3.94 21.19 -28.27
N ARG A 216 -4.84 20.35 -28.80
CA ARG A 216 -5.05 20.23 -30.24
C ARG A 216 -5.52 21.59 -30.79
N PRO A 217 -4.96 22.11 -31.89
CA PRO A 217 -5.53 23.27 -32.55
C PRO A 217 -6.81 22.87 -33.30
N ILE A 218 -7.95 23.31 -32.78
CA ILE A 218 -9.21 23.33 -33.53
C ILE A 218 -9.08 24.43 -34.58
N ARG A 219 -9.04 24.02 -35.84
CA ARG A 219 -9.06 24.86 -37.03
C ARG A 219 -10.48 25.43 -37.18
N VAL A 220 -10.70 26.67 -36.75
CA VAL A 220 -11.94 27.40 -37.03
C VAL A 220 -11.69 28.32 -38.22
N SER A 221 -12.49 28.11 -39.27
CA SER A 221 -12.52 28.91 -40.48
C SER A 221 -13.02 30.33 -40.21
N SER A 222 -12.44 31.25 -40.97
CA SER A 222 -12.71 32.68 -41.09
C SER A 222 -14.18 33.09 -41.27
N SER A 223 -14.58 34.20 -40.62
CA SER A 223 -15.25 35.31 -41.32
C SER A 223 -15.31 36.60 -40.48
N SER A 224 -15.04 37.69 -41.19
CA SER A 224 -15.56 39.05 -41.00
C SER A 224 -14.78 40.03 -40.12
N ALA A 225 -14.48 41.15 -40.78
CA ALA A 225 -13.70 42.30 -40.38
C ALA A 225 -14.42 43.24 -39.39
N GLU A 226 -13.65 43.93 -38.55
CA GLU A 226 -13.69 45.40 -38.39
C GLU A 226 -12.46 45.91 -37.60
N PRO A 227 -12.03 47.18 -37.75
CA PRO A 227 -10.69 47.64 -37.36
C PRO A 227 -10.62 48.51 -36.08
N SER A 228 -9.50 48.38 -35.37
CA SER A 228 -8.87 49.34 -34.42
C SER A 228 -9.52 49.58 -33.04
N PRO A 229 -8.78 50.09 -32.01
CA PRO A 229 -7.43 50.65 -32.04
C PRO A 229 -6.41 50.00 -31.08
N ARG A 230 -5.14 50.25 -31.38
CA ARG A 230 -3.95 49.93 -30.60
C ARG A 230 -4.03 50.48 -29.18
N ILE A 231 -3.84 49.61 -28.19
CA ILE A 231 -3.39 49.98 -26.85
C ILE A 231 -2.03 49.30 -26.67
N SER A 232 -0.99 50.11 -26.74
CA SER A 232 0.38 49.78 -26.32
C SER A 232 0.41 49.76 -24.80
N LEU A 233 0.76 48.63 -24.20
CA LEU A 233 1.26 48.54 -22.83
C LEU A 233 2.64 47.89 -22.84
N PRO A 234 3.52 48.25 -21.89
CA PRO A 234 4.95 47.99 -21.98
C PRO A 234 5.31 46.55 -21.62
N ASP A 235 6.25 46.00 -22.38
CA ASP A 235 7.00 44.80 -22.02
C ASP A 235 7.82 45.08 -20.76
N GLU A 236 7.28 44.76 -19.59
CA GLU A 236 8.06 44.64 -18.36
C GLU A 236 8.55 43.20 -18.27
N GLU A 237 9.74 42.99 -18.84
CA GLU A 237 10.53 41.78 -18.74
C GLU A 237 10.94 41.59 -17.27
N TYR A 238 10.19 40.75 -16.55
CA TYR A 238 10.47 40.39 -15.16
C TYR A 238 11.71 39.47 -15.15
N ASN A 239 12.89 40.10 -15.11
CA ASN A 239 14.16 39.40 -14.99
C ASN A 239 14.35 39.00 -13.51
N VAL A 240 14.08 37.73 -13.21
CA VAL A 240 14.32 37.13 -11.88
C VAL A 240 15.77 36.68 -11.82
N ASP A 241 16.68 37.64 -11.74
CA ASP A 241 18.07 37.38 -11.39
C ASP A 241 18.23 37.41 -9.85
N ASP A 242 18.80 36.32 -9.34
CA ASP A 242 19.58 36.21 -8.10
C ASP A 242 18.87 36.49 -6.76
N ILE A 243 18.01 35.56 -6.36
CA ILE A 243 17.74 35.34 -4.92
C ILE A 243 18.77 34.33 -4.39
N ASP A 244 19.99 34.82 -4.11
CA ASP A 244 20.97 34.11 -3.28
C ASP A 244 20.58 34.23 -1.79
N LEU A 245 19.63 33.40 -1.36
CA LEU A 245 19.11 33.45 0.03
C LEU A 245 19.88 32.58 1.04
N PHE A 246 21.03 32.01 0.69
CA PHE A 246 21.84 31.25 1.67
C PHE A 246 23.35 31.35 1.36
N SER A 247 23.95 32.50 1.71
CA SER A 247 25.40 32.60 1.93
C SER A 247 25.68 32.79 3.43
N ASP A 248 25.47 31.73 4.21
CA ASP A 248 25.99 31.64 5.57
C ASP A 248 27.42 31.11 5.54
N GLY A 249 28.38 32.03 5.49
CA GLY A 249 29.79 31.74 5.77
C GLY A 249 30.25 32.52 7.00
N PRO A 250 30.68 31.86 8.09
CA PRO A 250 31.42 32.55 9.13
C PRO A 250 32.93 32.55 8.84
N VAL A 251 33.44 33.78 8.88
CA VAL A 251 34.81 34.27 8.84
C VAL A 251 35.81 33.42 9.65
N LYS A 252 36.91 33.02 9.01
CA LYS A 252 38.17 32.61 9.66
C LYS A 252 39.04 33.85 9.95
N PRO A 253 39.69 33.91 11.12
CA PRO A 253 41.01 34.51 11.20
C PRO A 253 42.06 33.59 11.86
N ARG A 254 43.12 33.33 11.08
CA ARG A 254 44.57 33.40 11.38
C ARG A 254 45.13 32.87 12.74
N LYS A 255 45.72 31.67 12.66
CA LYS A 255 47.10 31.25 13.00
C LYS A 255 47.86 31.92 14.18
N SER A 256 48.21 31.12 15.20
CA SER A 256 49.48 31.20 15.95
C SER A 256 49.85 29.82 16.54
N SER A 257 51.12 29.68 16.93
CA SER A 257 51.98 28.49 17.00
C SER A 257 52.25 27.97 18.43
N SER A 258 52.96 26.82 18.50
CA SER A 258 53.67 26.20 19.66
C SER A 258 52.76 25.53 20.72
N SER A 259 53.08 24.43 21.38
CA SER A 259 54.24 23.52 21.45
C SER A 259 53.84 22.30 22.32
N ASP A 260 54.39 21.13 21.99
CA ASP A 260 54.87 20.04 22.87
C ASP A 260 54.13 19.59 24.16
N ALA A 261 53.71 18.32 24.10
CA ALA A 261 54.17 17.19 24.93
C ALA A 261 53.61 16.90 26.36
N THR A 262 53.45 15.58 26.59
CA THR A 262 53.77 14.80 27.82
C THR A 262 52.62 14.44 28.80
N THR A 263 52.16 13.18 28.68
CA THR A 263 52.11 12.12 29.72
C THR A 263 51.04 12.09 30.85
N SER A 264 50.68 10.83 31.15
CA SER A 264 50.21 10.22 32.41
C SER A 264 48.71 10.16 32.79
N SER A 265 48.22 8.91 32.75
CA SER A 265 47.26 8.23 33.67
C SER A 265 47.61 8.43 35.17
N PRO A 266 46.80 8.06 36.21
CA PRO A 266 45.89 6.89 36.24
C PRO A 266 44.56 7.00 37.06
N GLN A 267 43.74 5.95 36.90
CA GLN A 267 42.87 5.25 37.86
C GLN A 267 42.07 6.03 38.93
N HIS A 268 40.76 5.76 39.02
CA HIS A 268 40.16 5.20 40.24
C HIS A 268 38.76 4.60 39.98
N ALA A 269 38.60 3.36 40.44
CA ALA A 269 37.37 2.61 40.52
C ALA A 269 36.46 3.13 41.64
N SER A 270 35.14 2.97 41.49
CA SER A 270 34.17 2.73 42.59
C SER A 270 32.79 2.39 42.03
N SER A 271 32.37 1.14 42.18
CA SER A 271 30.95 0.76 42.27
C SER A 271 30.48 0.97 43.72
N PRO A 272 29.15 1.10 43.94
CA PRO A 272 28.53 0.08 44.77
C PRO A 272 27.14 -0.35 44.31
N SER A 273 26.88 -1.63 44.57
CA SER A 273 25.60 -2.35 44.48
C SER A 273 24.50 -1.71 45.34
N GLY A 274 23.31 -1.56 44.76
CA GLY A 274 22.07 -1.25 45.45
C GLY A 274 21.01 -2.31 45.14
N SER A 275 20.70 -3.11 46.15
CA SER A 275 19.72 -4.19 46.18
C SER A 275 18.28 -3.65 46.26
N GLN A 276 17.39 -4.01 45.32
CA GLN A 276 15.93 -3.98 45.54
C GLN A 276 15.20 -5.10 44.78
N LYS A 277 14.52 -5.93 45.57
CA LYS A 277 13.35 -6.77 45.27
C LYS A 277 12.29 -6.32 46.29
N PRO A 278 10.97 -6.58 46.19
CA PRO A 278 10.14 -7.08 45.09
C PRO A 278 8.94 -6.15 44.77
N SER A 279 8.28 -6.32 43.62
CA SER A 279 6.86 -5.97 43.49
C SER A 279 6.10 -7.15 42.90
N LYS A 280 4.96 -7.41 43.54
CA LYS A 280 4.04 -8.52 43.36
C LYS A 280 2.75 -7.85 42.86
N THR A 281 2.40 -8.10 41.61
CA THR A 281 1.15 -7.72 40.91
C THR A 281 1.00 -8.84 39.88
N GLY A 282 0.08 -9.78 39.97
CA GLY A 282 -1.27 -9.72 40.53
C GLY A 282 -2.25 -9.43 39.41
N ASP A 283 -2.29 -10.29 38.39
CA ASP A 283 -3.24 -10.26 37.26
C ASP A 283 -3.32 -11.68 36.65
N ASP A 284 -3.87 -12.64 37.39
CA ASP A 284 -4.20 -13.99 36.89
C ASP A 284 -5.66 -14.30 37.27
N ASP A 285 -6.63 -13.55 36.72
CA ASP A 285 -8.07 -13.75 36.99
C ASP A 285 -8.93 -13.89 35.71
N TRP A 286 -8.31 -14.11 34.54
CA TRP A 286 -9.06 -14.28 33.29
C TRP A 286 -9.56 -15.73 33.05
N LEU A 287 -9.15 -16.69 33.88
CA LEU A 287 -9.41 -18.12 33.65
C LEU A 287 -10.72 -18.65 34.31
N ASN A 288 -11.43 -17.82 35.07
CA ASN A 288 -12.68 -18.22 35.74
C ASN A 288 -13.97 -17.92 34.95
N ASP A 289 -13.88 -17.31 33.77
CA ASP A 289 -15.06 -16.92 32.96
C ASP A 289 -15.44 -17.93 31.87
N LEU A 290 -14.91 -19.16 31.92
CA LEU A 290 -15.13 -20.21 30.90
C LEU A 290 -15.72 -21.53 31.43
N LEU A 291 -16.30 -21.52 32.63
CA LEU A 291 -17.05 -22.66 33.19
C LEU A 291 -18.53 -22.33 33.38
#